data_AF-A0A965T2U0-F1
#
_entry.id   AF-A0A965T2U0-F1
#
_cell.length_a   1.000
_cell.length_b   1.000
_cell.length_c   1.000
_cell.angle_alpha   90.00
_cell.angle_beta   90.00
_cell.angle_gamma   90.00
#
_symmetry.space_group_name_H-M   'P 1'
#
loop_
_entity.id
_entity.type
_entity.pdbx_description
1 polymer ?
#
loop_
_entity_poly.entity_id
_entity_poly.type
_entity_poly.pdbx_seq_one_letter_code
_entity_poly.pdbx_strand_id
1 'polypeptide(L)' 'MKFLRQIGEYLFIVKRDPNQERTGMMKAMHGMNRLSLLMFIVGLLVMLFKFLIIPYFRK' A
#
# COMPACT_ATOMS: atom_id res chain seq x y z
N MET A 1 -5.20 -15.97 -16.72
CA MET A 1 -5.39 -15.94 -15.26
C MET A 1 -4.41 -14.96 -14.58
N LYS A 2 -4.53 -13.64 -14.77
CA LYS A 2 -3.55 -12.63 -14.30
C LYS A 2 -3.97 -11.85 -13.04
N PHE A 3 -5.23 -11.98 -12.60
CA PHE A 3 -5.81 -11.13 -11.56
C PHE A 3 -5.26 -11.42 -10.15
N LEU A 4 -5.21 -12.69 -9.74
CA LEU A 4 -4.68 -13.08 -8.42
C LEU A 4 -3.18 -12.76 -8.27
N ARG A 5 -2.44 -12.81 -9.38
CA ARG A 5 -1.02 -12.46 -9.41
C ARG A 5 -0.79 -10.95 -9.35
N GLN A 6 -1.65 -10.16 -10.01
CA GLN A 6 -1.67 -8.70 -9.82
C GLN A 6 -1.96 -8.32 -8.37
N ILE A 7 -2.93 -8.97 -7.72
CA ILE A 7 -3.22 -8.74 -6.29
C ILE A 7 -2.04 -9.15 -5.41
N GLY A 8 -1.42 -10.30 -5.67
CA GLY A 8 -0.25 -10.78 -4.92
C GLY A 8 1.01 -9.91 -5.10
N GLU A 9 1.19 -9.33 -6.29
CA GLU A 9 2.23 -8.32 -6.58
C GLU A 9 1.91 -6.97 -5.90
N TYR A 10 0.62 -6.64 -5.77
CA TYR A 10 0.14 -5.46 -5.04
C TYR A 10 0.28 -5.62 -3.52
N LEU A 11 0.05 -6.81 -2.98
CA LEU A 11 0.20 -7.08 -1.55
C LEU A 11 1.64 -7.46 -1.17
N PHE A 12 2.59 -7.47 -2.12
CA PHE A 12 3.99 -7.87 -1.93
C PHE A 12 4.16 -9.33 -1.43
N ILE A 13 3.12 -10.15 -1.48
CA ILE A 13 3.11 -11.52 -0.93
C ILE A 13 3.85 -12.50 -1.86
N VAL A 14 3.89 -12.21 -3.16
CA VAL A 14 4.43 -13.12 -4.16
C VAL A 14 5.90 -12.79 -4.47
N LYS A 15 6.78 -13.77 -4.27
CA LYS A 15 8.20 -13.69 -4.64
C LYS A 15 8.31 -13.57 -6.17
N ARG A 16 9.01 -12.53 -6.64
CA ARG A 16 9.13 -12.20 -8.07
C ARG A 16 9.77 -13.35 -8.87
N ASP A 17 9.19 -13.64 -10.03
CA ASP A 17 9.76 -14.54 -11.03
C ASP A 17 11.13 -13.99 -11.50
N PRO A 18 12.23 -14.75 -11.39
CA PRO A 18 13.56 -14.31 -11.80
C PRO A 18 13.72 -14.13 -13.33
N ASN A 19 12.84 -14.76 -14.12
CA ASN A 19 12.83 -14.67 -15.58
C ASN A 19 11.93 -13.55 -16.15
N GLN A 20 11.29 -12.73 -15.30
CA GLN A 20 10.46 -11.64 -15.80
C GLN A 20 11.29 -10.43 -16.23
N GLU A 21 11.05 -9.97 -17.46
CA GLU A 21 11.64 -8.75 -18.00
C GLU A 21 11.39 -7.56 -17.06
N ARG A 22 12.46 -6.85 -16.71
CA ARG A 22 12.41 -5.67 -15.84
C ARG A 22 11.87 -4.45 -16.61
N THR A 23 10.59 -4.50 -17.00
CA THR A 23 9.94 -3.36 -17.65
C THR A 23 9.75 -2.21 -16.64
N GLY A 24 10.11 -0.99 -17.04
CA GLY A 24 9.99 0.21 -16.20
C GLY A 24 8.57 0.46 -15.68
N MET A 25 7.56 0.01 -16.43
CA MET A 25 6.14 0.08 -16.05
C MET A 25 5.83 -0.69 -14.76
N MET A 26 6.47 -1.84 -14.54
CA MET A 26 6.26 -2.63 -13.32
C MET A 26 6.87 -1.94 -12.08
N LYS A 27 7.99 -1.21 -12.24
CA LYS A 27 8.55 -0.37 -11.17
C LYS A 27 7.62 0.80 -10.84
N ALA A 28 7.02 1.42 -11.86
CA ALA A 28 6.05 2.50 -11.68
C ALA A 28 4.78 2.02 -10.95
N MET A 29 4.21 0.87 -11.34
CA MET A 29 3.06 0.26 -10.64
C MET A 29 3.35 0.02 -9.16
N HIS A 30 4.54 -0.47 -8.87
CA HIS A 30 4.96 -0.74 -7.50
C HIS A 30 5.23 0.54 -6.69
N GLY A 31 5.75 1.59 -7.33
CA GLY A 31 5.91 2.91 -6.71
C GLY A 31 4.57 3.55 -6.35
N MET A 32 3.59 3.51 -7.25
CA MET A 32 2.24 4.00 -6.98
C MET A 32 1.59 3.29 -5.80
N ASN A 33 1.76 1.97 -5.71
CA ASN A 33 1.21 1.21 -4.60
C ASN A 33 1.85 1.60 -3.25
N ARG A 34 3.18 1.76 -3.18
CA ARG A 34 3.86 2.27 -1.97
C ARG A 34 3.34 3.63 -1.54
N LEU A 35 3.11 4.53 -2.50
CA LEU A 35 2.55 5.85 -2.22
C LEU A 35 1.12 5.75 -1.69
N SER A 36 0.28 4.91 -2.31
CA SER A 36 -1.11 4.71 -1.87
C SER A 36 -1.21 4.17 -0.44
N LEU A 37 -0.35 3.21 -0.07
CA LEU A 37 -0.30 2.65 1.28
C LEU A 37 0.18 3.69 2.30
N LEU A 38 1.15 4.52 1.94
CA LEU A 38 1.63 5.60 2.79
C LEU A 38 0.52 6.62 3.06
N MET A 39 -0.20 7.07 2.00
CA MET A 39 -1.33 7.98 2.17
C MET A 39 -2.46 7.38 3.00
N PHE A 40 -2.73 6.08 2.84
CA PHE A 40 -3.71 5.36 3.65
C PHE A 40 -3.35 5.33 5.13
N ILE A 41 -2.09 4.98 5.46
CA ILE A 41 -1.61 4.96 6.85
C ILE A 41 -1.66 6.37 7.47
N VAL A 42 -1.23 7.39 6.72
CA VAL A 42 -1.32 8.79 7.19
C VAL A 42 -2.77 9.19 7.47
N GLY A 43 -3.70 8.84 6.59
CA GLY A 43 -5.14 9.08 6.79
C GLY A 43 -5.68 8.37 8.03
N LEU A 44 -5.30 7.11 8.25
CA LEU A 44 -5.65 6.35 9.46
C LEU A 44 -5.10 7.00 10.73
N LEU A 45 -3.85 7.45 10.71
CA LEU A 45 -3.24 8.16 11.84
C LEU A 45 -4.00 9.45 12.15
N VAL A 46 -4.29 10.27 11.13
CA VAL A 46 -5.06 11.52 11.30
C VAL A 46 -6.44 11.23 11.91
N MET A 47 -7.15 10.21 11.43
CA MET A 47 -8.43 9.82 11.99
C MET A 47 -8.30 9.34 13.44
N LEU A 48 -7.31 8.50 13.75
CA LEU A 48 -7.03 7.99 15.09
C LEU A 48 -6.74 9.15 16.07
N PHE A 49 -5.88 10.09 15.68
CA PHE A 49 -5.58 11.25 16.53
C PHE A 49 -6.79 12.15 16.71
N LYS A 50 -7.53 12.44 15.63
CA LYS A 50 -8.65 13.40 15.66
C LYS A 50 -9.90 12.87 16.35
N PHE A 51 -10.25 11.60 16.12
CA PHE A 51 -11.52 11.03 16.57
C PHE A 51 -11.39 10.13 17.80
N LEU A 52 -10.20 9.62 18.14
CA LEU A 52 -10.03 8.76 19.31
C LEU A 52 -9.17 9.46 20.37
N ILE A 53 -7.97 9.91 20.03
CA ILE A 53 -7.02 10.44 21.02
C ILE A 53 -7.49 11.81 21.56
N ILE A 54 -7.72 12.80 20.70
CA ILE A 54 -8.15 14.13 21.13
C ILE A 54 -9.43 14.10 21.99
N PRO A 55 -10.52 13.42 21.61
CA PRO A 55 -11.72 13.37 22.44
C PRO A 55 -11.55 12.52 23.71
N TYR A 56 -10.65 11.53 23.73
CA TYR A 56 -10.33 10.78 24.94
C TYR A 56 -9.66 11.66 26.00
N PHE A 57 -8.76 12.57 25.59
CA PHE A 57 -8.08 13.50 26.50
C PHE A 57 -8.87 14.79 26.81
N ARG A 58 -9.92 15.10 26.04
CA ARG A 58 -10.82 16.24 26.30
C ARG A 58 -12.01 15.90 27.21
N LYS A 59 -12.05 14.68 27.74
CA LYS A 59 -13.04 14.22 28.72
C LYS A 59 -12.40 14.15 30.10
#